data_AF-A0A498MI38-F1
#
_entry.id   AF-A0A498MI38-F1
#
_cell.length_a   1.000
_cell.length_b   1.000
_cell.length_c   1.000
_cell.angle_alpha   90.00
_cell.angle_beta   90.00
_cell.angle_gamma   90.00
#
_symmetry.space_group_name_H-M   'P 1'
#
loop_
_entity.id
_entity.type
_entity.pdbx_description
1 polymer ?
#
loop_
_entity_poly.entity_id
_entity_poly.type
_entity_poly.pdbx_seq_one_letter_code
_entity_poly.pdbx_strand_id
1 'polypeptide(L)'
;MNSKGSFLILIGCCLPLAGSVHIVLYERSCALPSQCDLSGEKHAAGISFNYTNECCDTDLCNAAATISSPCWTGAVLSLCSLAFLLQLG
;
A
#
# COMPACT_ATOMS: atom_id res chain seq x y z
N MET A 1 6.61 17.51 19.31
CA MET A 1 7.32 16.71 18.28
C MET A 1 6.29 16.37 17.22
N ASN A 2 6.55 16.69 15.95
CA ASN A 2 5.60 16.44 14.86
C ASN A 2 5.89 15.06 14.27
N SER A 3 4.93 14.14 14.37
CA SER A 3 5.02 12.81 13.74
C SER A 3 4.77 12.88 12.24
N LYS A 4 5.31 11.92 11.50
CA LYS A 4 5.23 11.82 10.03
C LYS A 4 4.37 10.62 9.64
N GLY A 5 3.64 10.69 8.53
CA GLY A 5 2.98 9.52 7.98
C GLY A 5 4.03 8.50 7.56
N SER A 6 3.81 7.21 7.84
CA SER A 6 4.83 6.17 7.66
C SER A 6 4.28 4.92 6.99
N PHE A 7 5.07 4.37 6.07
CA PHE A 7 4.89 3.09 5.42
C PHE A 7 6.08 2.18 5.73
N LEU A 8 5.84 1.22 6.60
CA LEU A 8 6.83 0.28 7.09
C LEU A 8 6.67 -1.06 6.36
N ILE A 9 7.70 -1.48 5.64
CA ILE A 9 7.75 -2.75 4.92
C ILE A 9 8.65 -3.70 5.72
N LEU A 10 8.16 -4.87 6.09
CA LEU A 10 8.93 -5.93 6.76
C LEU A 10 9.01 -7.15 5.85
N ILE A 11 10.21 -7.67 5.62
CA ILE A 11 10.49 -8.82 4.76
C ILE A 11 11.25 -9.86 5.58
N GLY A 12 10.63 -11.02 5.78
CA GLY A 12 11.20 -12.14 6.52
C GLY A 12 11.20 -13.41 5.66
N CYS A 13 12.25 -14.21 5.80
CA CYS A 13 12.31 -15.54 5.19
C CYS A 13 12.32 -16.59 6.30
N CYS A 14 11.37 -17.52 6.24
CA CYS A 14 11.35 -18.70 7.08
C CYS A 14 11.66 -19.92 6.23
N LEU A 15 12.58 -20.77 6.69
CA LEU A 15 12.82 -22.08 6.08
C LEU A 15 12.08 -23.15 6.90
N PRO A 16 10.84 -23.55 6.54
CA PRO A 16 10.27 -24.78 7.08
C PRO A 16 11.06 -26.01 6.62
N LEU A 17 10.89 -27.13 7.34
CA LEU A 17 11.53 -28.42 7.05
C LEU A 17 11.25 -28.97 5.62
N ALA A 18 10.32 -28.37 4.87
CA ALA A 18 9.89 -28.80 3.55
C ALA A 18 9.80 -27.67 2.49
N GLY A 19 10.39 -26.48 2.71
CA GLY A 19 10.38 -25.39 1.72
C GLY A 19 10.89 -24.05 2.25
N SER A 20 10.77 -22.97 1.48
CA SER A 20 10.98 -21.59 1.95
C SER A 20 9.67 -20.80 1.87
N VAL A 21 9.39 -20.00 2.89
CA VAL A 21 8.23 -19.09 2.94
C VAL A 21 8.77 -17.67 3.07
N HIS A 22 8.44 -16.84 2.09
CA HIS A 22 8.71 -15.40 2.11
C HIS A 22 7.49 -14.66 2.64
N ILE A 23 7.66 -13.94 3.74
CA ILE A 23 6.61 -13.13 4.37
C ILE A 23 6.96 -11.66 4.12
N VAL A 24 6.03 -10.93 3.49
CA VAL A 24 6.12 -9.48 3.33
C VAL A 24 4.94 -8.84 4.06
N LEU A 25 5.23 -8.03 5.07
CA LEU A 25 4.24 -7.31 5.87
C LEU A 25 4.33 -5.81 5.57
N TYR A 26 3.18 -5.20 5.34
CA TYR A 26 3.05 -3.76 5.15
C TYR A 26 2.31 -3.17 6.35
N GLU A 27 2.98 -2.32 7.11
CA GLU A 27 2.41 -1.60 8.24
C GLU A 27 2.31 -0.10 7.91
N ARG A 28 1.17 0.50 8.22
CA ARG A 28 0.91 1.94 8.06
C ARG A 28 0.73 2.55 9.44
N SER A 29 1.52 3.57 9.75
CA SER A 29 1.49 4.20 11.07
C SER A 29 1.98 5.65 10.99
N CYS A 30 2.12 6.29 12.16
CA CYS A 30 2.85 7.54 12.28
C CYS A 30 4.22 7.26 12.90
N ALA A 31 5.29 7.81 12.35
CA ALA A 31 6.66 7.61 12.82
C ALA A 31 7.26 8.89 13.37
N LEU A 32 8.25 8.73 14.27
CA LEU A 32 9.13 9.82 14.65
C LEU A 32 10.02 10.19 13.45
N PRO A 33 10.32 11.48 13.21
CA PRO A 33 11.17 11.90 12.09
C PRO A 33 12.54 11.20 12.06
N SER A 34 13.08 10.85 13.23
CA SER A 34 14.36 10.14 13.35
C SER A 34 14.31 8.67 12.90
N GLN A 35 13.13 8.13 12.62
CA GLN A 35 12.94 6.74 12.15
C GLN A 35 12.63 6.66 10.65
N CYS A 36 12.48 7.80 9.99
CA CYS A 36 12.17 7.88 8.57
C CYS A 36 13.39 7.56 7.70
N ASP A 37 13.13 6.95 6.54
CA ASP A 37 14.11 6.56 5.52
C ASP A 37 15.21 5.62 6.05
N LEU A 38 14.91 4.92 7.14
CA LEU A 38 15.79 3.92 7.73
C LEU A 38 15.40 2.53 7.23
N SER A 39 16.44 1.72 7.00
CA SER A 39 16.31 0.28 6.83
C SER A 39 17.20 -0.45 7.82
N GLY A 40 16.82 -1.66 8.19
CA GLY A 40 17.60 -2.49 9.11
C GLY A 40 16.90 -3.81 9.37
N GLU A 41 17.21 -4.44 10.49
CA GLU A 41 16.60 -5.70 10.89
C GLU A 41 15.76 -5.53 12.17
N LYS A 42 14.58 -6.14 12.21
CA LYS A 42 13.69 -6.21 13.37
C LYS A 42 13.36 -7.67 13.66
N HIS A 43 13.26 -8.01 14.93
CA HIS A 43 12.84 -9.35 15.34
C HIS A 43 11.41 -9.30 15.87
N ALA A 44 10.52 -10.08 15.27
CA ALA A 44 9.12 -10.20 15.67
C ALA A 44 8.61 -11.61 15.38
N ALA A 45 7.64 -12.12 16.15
CA ALA A 45 7.04 -13.45 15.92
C ALA A 45 8.06 -14.60 15.76
N GLY A 46 9.25 -14.49 16.38
CA GLY A 46 10.31 -15.50 16.30
C GLY A 46 11.14 -15.49 15.00
N ILE A 47 11.01 -14.44 14.18
CA ILE A 47 11.65 -14.33 12.86
C ILE A 47 12.33 -12.96 12.73
N SER A 48 13.47 -12.93 12.05
CA SER A 48 14.17 -11.71 11.67
C SER A 48 13.59 -11.16 10.36
N PHE A 49 13.17 -9.90 10.40
CA PHE A 49 12.63 -9.17 9.26
C PHE A 49 13.58 -8.04 8.90
N ASN A 50 14.00 -7.99 7.63
CA ASN A 50 14.52 -6.75 7.09
C ASN A 50 13.37 -5.76 6.96
N TYR A 51 13.50 -4.59 7.56
CA TYR A 51 12.51 -3.54 7.48
C TYR A 51 13.04 -2.33 6.71
N THR A 52 12.13 -1.65 6.04
CA THR A 52 12.33 -0.32 5.44
C THR A 52 11.18 0.57 5.86
N ASN A 53 11.47 1.78 6.34
CA ASN A 53 10.47 2.73 6.78
C ASN A 53 10.52 3.99 5.90
N GLU A 54 9.50 4.16 5.08
CA GLU A 54 9.34 5.36 4.23
C GLU A 54 8.37 6.32 4.92
N CYS A 55 8.66 7.62 4.85
CA CYS A 55 7.81 8.63 5.48
C CYS A 55 7.33 9.69 4.49
N CYS A 56 6.23 10.33 4.87
CA CYS A 56 5.63 11.42 4.12
C CYS A 56 4.97 12.45 5.05
N ASP A 57 4.78 13.67 4.52
CA ASP A 57 4.46 14.86 5.32
C ASP A 57 3.01 15.31 5.22
N THR A 58 2.27 14.81 4.24
CA THR A 58 0.88 15.21 3.98
C THR A 58 -0.08 14.35 4.79
N ASP A 59 -1.21 14.92 5.21
CA ASP A 59 -2.25 14.15 5.89
C ASP A 59 -2.68 12.93 5.06
N LEU A 60 -2.72 11.77 5.71
CA LEU A 60 -3.09 10.48 5.10
C LEU A 60 -2.25 10.05 3.89
N CYS A 61 -1.03 10.58 3.73
CA CYS A 61 -0.14 10.24 2.62
C CYS A 61 0.30 8.77 2.56
N ASN A 62 0.22 8.05 3.68
CA ASN A 62 0.54 6.62 3.80
C ASN A 62 -0.68 5.71 3.55
N ALA A 63 -1.75 6.23 2.94
CA ALA A 63 -2.94 5.46 2.60
C ALA A 63 -2.62 4.24 1.70
N ALA A 64 -3.51 3.25 1.70
CA ALA A 64 -3.42 2.15 0.75
C ALA A 64 -3.48 2.68 -0.68
N ALA A 65 -2.76 2.03 -1.61
CA ALA A 65 -3.00 2.22 -3.03
C ALA A 65 -4.52 2.10 -3.27
N THR A 66 -5.16 3.20 -3.65
CA THR A 66 -6.56 3.21 -4.01
C THR A 66 -6.71 2.25 -5.18
N ILE A 67 -7.41 1.14 -4.95
CA ILE A 67 -7.90 0.31 -6.05
C ILE A 67 -8.80 1.24 -6.85
N SER A 68 -8.29 1.78 -7.96
CA SER A 68 -9.08 2.56 -8.89
C SER A 68 -10.11 1.62 -9.50
N SER A 69 -11.28 1.53 -8.87
CA SER A 69 -12.40 0.77 -9.42
C SER A 69 -12.78 1.42 -10.76
N PRO A 70 -12.51 0.79 -11.92
CA PRO A 70 -12.82 1.37 -13.22
C PRO A 70 -14.32 1.27 -13.55
N CYS A 71 -15.16 0.82 -12.60
CA CYS A 71 -16.54 0.42 -12.85
C CYS A 71 -17.46 1.56 -13.30
N TRP A 72 -17.03 2.82 -13.21
CA TRP A 72 -17.87 3.98 -13.51
C TRP A 72 -17.68 4.55 -14.91
N THR A 73 -16.53 4.31 -15.56
CA THR A 73 -16.29 4.86 -16.91
C THR A 73 -17.11 4.13 -17.97
N GLY A 74 -17.30 2.81 -17.84
CA GLY A 74 -18.10 2.02 -18.77
C GLY A 74 -19.60 2.36 -18.78
N ALA A 75 -20.18 2.70 -17.62
CA ALA A 75 -21.59 3.05 -17.50
C ALA A 75 -21.93 4.39 -18.20
N VAL A 76 -21.03 5.37 -18.10
CA VAL A 76 -21.23 6.70 -18.69
C VAL A 76 -21.14 6.66 -20.22
N LEU A 77 -20.20 5.86 -20.77
CA LEU A 77 -20.06 5.68 -22.22
C LEU A 77 -21.31 5.01 -22.84
N SER A 78 -21.87 3.99 -22.18
CA SER A 78 -23.07 3.28 -22.66
C SER A 78 -24.31 4.19 -22.72
N LEU A 79 -24.54 5.00 -21.69
CA LEU A 79 -25.67 5.94 -21.65
C LEU A 79 -25.55 7.05 -22.70
N CYS A 80 -24.32 7.52 -22.96
CA CYS A 80 -24.05 8.56 -23.95
C CYS A 80 -24.27 8.05 -25.39
N SER A 81 -23.84 6.81 -25.69
CA SER A 81 -24.08 6.18 -27.00
C SER A 81 -25.57 5.97 -27.27
N LEU A 82 -26.34 5.57 -26.26
CA LEU A 82 -27.78 5.37 -26.41
C LEU A 82 -28.51 6.70 -26.65
N ALA A 83 -28.12 7.77 -25.96
CA ALA A 83 -28.69 9.10 -26.17
C ALA A 83 -28.44 9.62 -27.60
N PHE A 84 -27.23 9.42 -28.14
CA PHE A 84 -26.89 9.84 -29.50
C PHE A 84 -27.71 9.07 -30.56
N LEU A 85 -27.88 7.76 -30.38
CA LEU A 85 -28.69 6.93 -31.30
C LEU A 85 -30.17 7.34 -31.30
N LEU A 86 -30.72 7.75 -30.15
CA LEU A 86 -32.10 8.23 -30.05
C LEU A 86 -32.34 9.60 -30.70
N GLN A 87 -31.29 10.40 -30.95
CA GLN A 87 -31.41 11.71 -31.61
C GLN A 87 -31.25 11.64 -33.14
N LEU A 88 -30.77 10.52 -33.68
CA LEU A 88 -30.54 10.28 -35.11
C LEU A 88 -31.61 9.38 -35.77
N GLY A 89 -32.63 8.96 -35.00
CA GLY A 89 -33.78 8.16 -35.45
C GLY A 89 -35.05 8.98 -35.62
#